data_AF-A0A4Q7R7V8-F1
#
_entry.id   AF-A0A4Q7R7V8-F1
#
_cell.length_a   1.000
_cell.length_b   1.000
_cell.length_c   1.000
_cell.angle_alpha   90.00
_cell.angle_beta   90.00
_cell.angle_gamma   90.00
#
_symmetry.space_group_name_H-M   'P 1'
#
loop_
_entity.id
_entity.type
_entity.pdbx_description
1 polymer ?
#
loop_
_entity_poly.entity_id
_entity_poly.type
_entity_poly.pdbx_seq_one_letter_code
_entity_poly.pdbx_strand_id
1 'polypeptide(L)'
;MSIHRAKYLIAAAALSVATLLLAGTTAAAVSQETCTGHWLPSPSDPPPGVLGQSAEKAAESLRDDGYDCKVVNDKPADVDEQTVVVAAQNTRTENDPDGGTTSLVHLSLGVAMPDLVGKTLRLAGQTVTRLGLAVRTSPSDGAADWIVRLQRPGAGDYVVFERAVTLILEKPVQPVLVPVPDLIERTEDEAAALVKDAGLKYKERILKDGQQPGRVVSQQPQPGELVERTTTVTADVRRVPAPPPTTVVPTPPLPPPVVVRTVVPDLVGRLESTAKQAVGVARLKFQSRVVRPGSAPGIVLNQRPRAGSEVDVGTVVAVDVTRAPKPKLVPVPDLLNRSEDEARGAVEGVELIFDLIGGRDASGRDRQVISQQPRAGELVPTGATVTVEFAADESNWPSWLVPLLLGTAVLAAGTISRIRHRPGRDPKPKPVPQIHVAERLTLGIPQLHESGPAHRIRINARLERGRQSLQEKSDEHQ
;
A
#
# COMPACT_ATOMS: atom_id res chain seq x y z
N MET A 1 71.59 36.42 -26.13
CA MET A 1 71.53 35.57 -24.93
C MET A 1 70.07 35.32 -24.61
N SER A 2 69.57 34.13 -24.93
CA SER A 2 68.14 33.77 -24.84
C SER A 2 68.03 32.48 -24.03
N ILE A 3 67.29 32.56 -22.92
CA ILE A 3 67.05 31.49 -21.95
C ILE A 3 65.94 30.61 -22.50
N HIS A 4 66.23 29.66 -23.37
CA HIS A 4 65.34 28.55 -23.75
C HIS A 4 66.20 27.32 -24.04
N ARG A 5 66.21 26.34 -23.12
CA ARG A 5 66.67 24.92 -23.21
C ARG A 5 67.53 24.49 -22.01
N ALA A 6 66.89 24.27 -20.86
CA ALA A 6 67.45 23.49 -19.75
C ALA A 6 66.36 23.09 -18.74
N LYS A 7 65.35 22.32 -19.17
CA LYS A 7 64.36 21.66 -18.28
C LYS A 7 63.99 20.24 -18.73
N TYR A 8 64.91 19.58 -19.44
CA TYR A 8 64.88 18.13 -19.65
C TYR A 8 66.22 17.62 -19.16
N LEU A 9 66.24 17.03 -17.95
CA LEU A 9 67.26 16.13 -17.37
C LEU A 9 67.28 16.17 -15.82
N ILE A 10 66.12 16.16 -15.16
CA ILE A 10 66.00 15.66 -13.77
C ILE A 10 64.69 14.86 -13.71
N ALA A 11 64.63 13.79 -14.50
CA ALA A 11 63.56 12.80 -14.50
C ALA A 11 64.21 11.43 -14.74
N ALA A 12 65.08 11.02 -13.82
CA ALA A 12 65.66 9.67 -13.76
C ALA A 12 66.52 9.49 -12.48
N ALA A 13 65.97 9.69 -11.28
CA ALA A 13 66.58 9.24 -10.02
C ALA A 13 65.63 9.47 -8.82
N ALA A 14 64.47 8.80 -8.81
CA ALA A 14 63.67 8.57 -7.59
C ALA A 14 62.74 7.35 -7.76
N LEU A 15 63.11 6.41 -8.64
CA LEU A 15 62.62 5.03 -8.63
C LEU A 15 63.64 4.24 -7.82
N SER A 16 63.42 4.09 -6.51
CA SER A 16 63.99 3.09 -5.59
C SER A 16 63.79 3.61 -4.17
N VAL A 17 63.23 2.79 -3.28
CA VAL A 17 63.00 3.06 -1.83
C VAL A 17 61.68 3.79 -1.51
N ALA A 18 60.56 3.10 -1.74
CA ALA A 18 59.38 3.14 -0.88
C ALA A 18 58.50 1.89 -1.14
N THR A 19 59.13 0.72 -1.15
CA THR A 19 58.49 -0.61 -1.20
C THR A 19 58.54 -1.28 0.16
N LEU A 20 58.10 -0.58 1.22
CA LEU A 20 57.81 -1.23 2.51
C LEU A 20 56.81 -0.38 3.31
N LEU A 21 55.71 -1.03 3.73
CA LEU A 21 54.71 -0.59 4.71
C LEU A 21 53.57 0.34 4.23
N LEU A 22 52.92 -0.04 3.13
CA LEU A 22 51.46 -0.01 3.11
C LEU A 22 51.02 -1.43 2.73
N ALA A 23 50.94 -2.30 3.74
CA ALA A 23 50.03 -3.43 3.65
C ALA A 23 48.66 -2.80 3.43
N GLY A 24 48.17 -2.90 2.20
CA GLY A 24 46.82 -2.55 1.88
C GLY A 24 45.91 -3.38 2.78
N THR A 25 45.11 -2.71 3.59
CA THR A 25 43.80 -3.23 3.94
C THR A 25 42.99 -3.22 2.65
N THR A 26 43.24 -4.20 1.78
CA THR A 26 42.17 -4.70 0.92
C THR A 26 41.02 -5.00 1.86
N ALA A 27 39.84 -4.42 1.60
CA ALA A 27 38.61 -4.81 2.25
C ALA A 27 38.57 -6.34 2.22
N ALA A 28 38.83 -6.92 3.39
CA ALA A 28 38.89 -8.35 3.55
C ALA A 28 37.52 -8.87 3.15
N ALA A 29 37.50 -9.89 2.30
CA ALA A 29 36.33 -10.71 2.13
C ALA A 29 35.95 -11.24 3.52
N VAL A 30 34.94 -10.66 4.17
CA VAL A 30 34.39 -11.15 5.46
C VAL A 30 33.70 -12.51 5.29
N SER A 31 33.81 -13.17 4.13
CA SER A 31 32.94 -14.29 3.77
C SER A 31 33.47 -15.69 4.12
N GLN A 32 34.74 -15.92 4.45
CA GLN A 32 35.21 -17.28 4.77
C GLN A 32 36.29 -17.40 5.88
N GLU A 33 37.00 -16.34 6.23
CA GLU A 33 38.13 -16.45 7.18
C GLU A 33 37.75 -16.25 8.66
N THR A 34 36.54 -15.73 8.95
CA THR A 34 36.10 -15.46 10.33
C THR A 34 35.75 -16.72 11.10
N CYS A 35 35.42 -17.82 10.42
CA CYS A 35 35.25 -19.15 10.99
C CYS A 35 36.39 -20.07 10.51
N THR A 36 37.58 -19.93 11.09
CA THR A 36 38.68 -20.90 10.92
C THR A 36 38.57 -21.90 12.08
N GLY A 37 38.30 -23.19 11.82
CA GLY A 37 39.22 -24.15 11.19
C GLY A 37 40.05 -24.95 12.21
N HIS A 38 39.79 -24.77 13.51
CA HIS A 38 40.32 -25.66 14.56
C HIS A 38 39.16 -26.49 15.09
N TRP A 39 39.12 -27.76 14.69
CA TRP A 39 38.10 -28.72 15.12
C TRP A 39 38.23 -28.99 16.62
N LEU A 40 37.60 -28.13 17.42
CA LEU A 40 37.48 -28.32 18.84
C LEU A 40 36.41 -29.40 19.10
N PRO A 41 36.58 -30.25 20.13
CA PRO A 41 35.52 -31.14 20.56
C PRO A 41 34.31 -30.29 20.98
N SER A 42 33.18 -30.44 20.28
CA SER A 42 32.00 -29.63 20.55
C SER A 42 31.49 -29.83 21.98
N PRO A 43 31.04 -28.77 22.66
CA PRO A 43 30.36 -28.88 23.94
C PRO A 43 29.12 -29.79 23.86
N SER A 44 28.71 -30.35 25.00
CA SER A 44 27.49 -31.17 25.10
C SER A 44 26.20 -30.35 24.96
N ASP A 45 26.31 -29.05 25.24
CA ASP A 45 25.19 -28.11 25.24
C ASP A 45 24.85 -27.66 23.80
N PRO A 46 23.64 -27.14 23.55
CA PRO A 46 23.31 -26.53 22.27
C PRO A 46 24.05 -25.20 22.09
N PRO A 47 24.43 -24.82 20.85
CA PRO A 47 25.12 -23.57 20.59
C PRO A 47 24.24 -22.34 20.94
N PRO A 48 24.85 -21.23 21.38
CA PRO A 48 24.12 -19.99 21.64
C PRO A 48 23.45 -19.47 20.37
N GLY A 49 22.32 -18.78 20.53
CA GLY A 49 21.60 -18.16 19.42
C GLY A 49 22.27 -16.87 18.97
N VAL A 50 22.73 -16.81 17.73
CA VAL A 50 23.43 -15.63 17.16
C VAL A 50 22.63 -14.91 16.06
N LEU A 51 21.32 -15.16 15.98
CA LEU A 51 20.44 -14.49 15.00
C LEU A 51 20.45 -12.97 15.17
N GLY A 52 20.48 -12.24 14.06
CA GLY A 52 20.49 -10.78 14.03
C GLY A 52 21.84 -10.12 14.31
N GLN A 53 22.88 -10.89 14.64
CA GLN A 53 24.24 -10.38 14.79
C GLN A 53 24.95 -10.29 13.43
N SER A 54 26.00 -9.48 13.33
CA SER A 54 26.92 -9.53 12.18
C SER A 54 27.64 -10.88 12.17
N ALA A 55 28.11 -11.32 10.99
CA ALA A 55 28.81 -12.59 10.84
C ALA A 55 30.06 -12.67 11.73
N GLU A 56 30.79 -11.57 11.85
CA GLU A 56 31.99 -11.46 12.69
C GLU A 56 31.66 -11.61 14.18
N LYS A 57 30.66 -10.88 14.69
CA LYS A 57 30.25 -10.95 16.10
C LYS A 57 29.64 -12.31 16.45
N ALA A 58 28.90 -12.91 15.51
CA ALA A 58 28.36 -14.25 15.65
C ALA A 58 29.48 -15.29 15.75
N ALA A 59 30.51 -15.19 14.90
CA ALA A 59 31.67 -16.08 14.92
C ALA A 59 32.47 -15.94 16.22
N GLU A 60 32.66 -14.72 16.72
CA GLU A 60 33.30 -14.46 18.01
C GLU A 60 32.50 -15.09 19.16
N SER A 61 31.19 -14.83 19.23
CA SER A 61 30.31 -15.38 20.27
C SER A 61 30.31 -16.91 20.30
N LEU A 62 30.31 -17.55 19.11
CA LEU A 62 30.36 -19.01 19.01
C LEU A 62 31.73 -19.55 19.42
N ARG A 63 32.82 -18.89 19.02
CA ARG A 63 34.19 -19.29 19.37
C ARG A 63 34.43 -19.19 20.87
N ASP A 64 33.96 -18.12 21.51
CA ASP A 64 34.10 -17.91 22.96
C ASP A 64 33.41 -19.02 23.76
N ASP A 65 32.29 -19.55 23.23
CA ASP A 65 31.55 -20.68 23.78
C ASP A 65 32.07 -22.06 23.30
N GLY A 66 33.14 -22.08 22.49
CA GLY A 66 33.80 -23.31 22.02
C GLY A 66 33.14 -24.01 20.84
N TYR A 67 32.30 -23.33 20.07
CA TYR A 67 31.67 -23.85 18.85
C TYR A 67 32.40 -23.38 17.59
N ASP A 68 32.65 -24.29 16.65
CA ASP A 68 33.11 -23.93 15.31
C ASP A 68 31.92 -23.58 14.40
N CYS A 69 32.14 -22.67 13.46
CA CYS A 69 31.11 -22.15 12.58
C CYS A 69 31.48 -22.27 11.11
N LYS A 70 30.49 -22.13 10.23
CA LYS A 70 30.71 -21.99 8.80
C LYS A 70 29.59 -21.16 8.19
N VAL A 71 29.97 -20.13 7.45
CA VAL A 71 29.02 -19.36 6.64
C VAL A 71 28.67 -20.18 5.40
N VAL A 72 27.37 -20.36 5.14
CA VAL A 72 26.88 -21.30 4.10
C VAL A 72 26.31 -20.63 2.85
N ASN A 73 26.26 -19.31 2.81
CA ASN A 73 25.82 -18.53 1.65
C ASN A 73 26.51 -17.18 1.62
N ASP A 74 26.58 -16.60 0.42
CA ASP A 74 27.22 -15.30 0.20
C ASP A 74 26.20 -14.16 0.18
N LYS A 75 26.66 -12.97 0.56
CA LYS A 75 25.92 -11.71 0.39
C LYS A 75 25.90 -11.33 -1.11
N PRO A 76 24.79 -10.85 -1.66
CA PRO A 76 24.78 -10.23 -2.99
C PRO A 76 25.75 -9.05 -3.09
N ALA A 77 26.40 -8.87 -4.25
CA ALA A 77 27.43 -7.83 -4.42
C ALA A 77 26.92 -6.41 -4.10
N ASP A 78 25.68 -6.11 -4.50
CA ASP A 78 25.09 -4.77 -4.41
C ASP A 78 24.44 -4.44 -3.05
N VAL A 79 24.43 -5.39 -2.10
CA VAL A 79 23.84 -5.18 -0.76
C VAL A 79 24.88 -4.56 0.19
N ASP A 80 24.48 -3.59 0.99
CA ASP A 80 25.37 -3.01 2.01
C ASP A 80 25.73 -4.04 3.09
N GLU A 81 27.03 -4.18 3.38
CA GLU A 81 27.56 -5.10 4.38
C GLU A 81 27.04 -4.82 5.79
N GLN A 82 26.77 -3.55 6.13
CA GLN A 82 26.25 -3.18 7.45
C GLN A 82 24.82 -3.67 7.68
N THR A 83 24.08 -3.95 6.61
CA THR A 83 22.70 -4.46 6.68
C THR A 83 22.63 -5.98 6.82
N VAL A 84 23.78 -6.67 6.70
CA VAL A 84 23.85 -8.12 6.71
C VAL A 84 23.98 -8.67 8.11
N VAL A 85 23.11 -9.63 8.39
CA VAL A 85 23.03 -10.31 9.68
C VAL A 85 22.93 -11.82 9.49
N VAL A 86 23.19 -12.57 10.56
CA VAL A 86 22.84 -13.99 10.61
C VAL A 86 21.33 -14.12 10.63
N ALA A 87 20.76 -14.62 9.53
CA ALA A 87 19.33 -14.79 9.35
C ALA A 87 18.85 -16.21 9.69
N ALA A 88 19.73 -17.20 9.65
CA ALA A 88 19.46 -18.53 10.16
C ALA A 88 20.73 -19.17 10.74
N GLN A 89 20.54 -20.02 11.73
CA GLN A 89 21.59 -20.81 12.37
C GLN A 89 21.11 -22.26 12.44
N ASN A 90 21.92 -23.19 11.96
CA ASN A 90 21.62 -24.62 12.04
C ASN A 90 22.87 -25.38 12.45
N THR A 91 22.76 -26.22 13.47
CA THR A 91 23.85 -27.12 13.86
C THR A 91 23.81 -28.37 12.97
N ARG A 92 24.94 -28.73 12.37
CA ARG A 92 25.09 -29.97 11.61
C ARG A 92 26.27 -30.76 12.12
N THR A 93 26.09 -32.08 12.19
CA THR A 93 27.20 -32.99 12.41
C THR A 93 27.92 -33.22 11.08
N GLU A 94 29.20 -32.88 11.03
CA GLU A 94 30.07 -33.12 9.88
C GLU A 94 31.18 -34.11 10.26
N ASN A 95 31.68 -34.82 9.25
CA ASN A 95 32.80 -35.74 9.42
C ASN A 95 34.09 -34.91 9.46
N ASP A 96 34.85 -35.08 10.53
CA ASP A 96 36.16 -34.45 10.68
C ASP A 96 37.14 -35.07 9.67
N PRO A 97 37.87 -34.28 8.86
CA PRO A 97 38.95 -34.76 8.00
C PRO A 97 39.99 -35.63 8.72
N ASP A 98 40.23 -35.38 10.01
CA ASP A 98 41.20 -36.10 10.84
C ASP A 98 40.60 -37.35 11.52
N GLY A 99 39.31 -37.61 11.29
CA GLY A 99 38.57 -38.78 11.77
C GLY A 99 37.68 -38.47 12.98
N GLY A 100 36.38 -38.77 12.86
CA GLY A 100 35.36 -38.52 13.88
C GLY A 100 34.16 -37.75 13.34
N THR A 101 33.22 -37.41 14.21
CA THR A 101 32.07 -36.55 13.90
C THR A 101 32.07 -35.36 14.86
N THR A 102 32.00 -34.15 14.33
CA THR A 102 31.97 -32.92 15.12
C THR A 102 30.76 -32.07 14.76
N SER A 103 30.29 -31.24 15.69
CA SER A 103 29.14 -30.37 15.48
C SER A 103 29.61 -29.00 14.98
N LEU A 104 29.23 -28.66 13.75
CA LEU A 104 29.53 -27.41 13.10
C LEU A 104 28.28 -26.52 13.00
N VAL A 105 28.40 -25.26 13.38
CA VAL A 105 27.29 -24.29 13.32
C VAL A 105 27.26 -23.63 11.95
N HIS A 106 26.27 -23.98 11.13
CA HIS A 106 26.04 -23.37 9.83
C HIS A 106 25.29 -22.04 10.00
N LEU A 107 25.94 -20.94 9.63
CA LEU A 107 25.40 -19.59 9.66
C LEU A 107 24.94 -19.19 8.26
N SER A 108 23.66 -18.86 8.11
CA SER A 108 23.12 -18.32 6.87
C SER A 108 22.94 -16.81 6.97
N LEU A 109 23.61 -16.08 6.08
CA LEU A 109 23.51 -14.63 5.96
C LEU A 109 22.19 -14.21 5.34
N GLY A 110 21.70 -13.06 5.76
CA GLY A 110 20.50 -12.45 5.24
C GLY A 110 20.31 -11.04 5.78
N VAL A 111 19.07 -10.58 5.76
CA VAL A 111 18.69 -9.23 6.19
C VAL A 111 17.48 -9.29 7.12
N ALA A 112 17.36 -8.27 7.97
CA ALA A 112 16.13 -8.03 8.72
C ALA A 112 15.05 -7.46 7.78
N MET A 113 13.84 -8.00 7.87
CA MET A 113 12.74 -7.63 6.99
C MET A 113 12.15 -6.29 7.43
N PRO A 114 12.16 -5.25 6.58
CA PRO A 114 11.54 -3.97 6.90
C PRO A 114 10.02 -4.08 6.92
N ASP A 115 9.34 -3.10 7.52
CA ASP A 115 7.90 -2.97 7.38
C ASP A 115 7.52 -2.39 6.00
N LEU A 116 6.81 -3.21 5.25
CA LEU A 116 6.29 -2.93 3.92
C LEU A 116 4.76 -2.86 3.92
N VAL A 117 4.09 -3.19 5.03
CA VAL A 117 2.62 -3.14 5.12
C VAL A 117 2.16 -1.70 4.96
N GLY A 118 1.10 -1.49 4.17
CA GLY A 118 0.59 -0.17 3.84
C GLY A 118 1.35 0.56 2.73
N LYS A 119 2.52 0.09 2.31
CA LYS A 119 3.28 0.66 1.18
C LYS A 119 2.73 0.17 -0.15
N THR A 120 2.96 0.95 -1.21
CA THR A 120 2.64 0.53 -2.59
C THR A 120 3.60 -0.58 -3.04
N LEU A 121 3.14 -1.47 -3.93
CA LEU A 121 3.97 -2.54 -4.52
C LEU A 121 5.23 -1.98 -5.17
N ARG A 122 5.14 -0.79 -5.80
CA ARG A 122 6.29 -0.08 -6.37
C ARG A 122 7.37 0.19 -5.32
N LEU A 123 6.98 0.83 -4.22
CA LEU A 123 7.90 1.21 -3.14
C LEU A 123 8.42 -0.02 -2.38
N ALA A 124 7.53 -0.96 -2.07
CA ALA A 124 7.88 -2.22 -1.44
C ALA A 124 8.87 -3.03 -2.30
N GLY A 125 8.61 -3.12 -3.61
CA GLY A 125 9.49 -3.79 -4.57
C GLY A 125 10.87 -3.15 -4.63
N GLN A 126 10.97 -1.82 -4.72
CA GLN A 126 12.25 -1.11 -4.68
C GLN A 126 13.02 -1.38 -3.38
N THR A 127 12.31 -1.41 -2.25
CA THR A 127 12.91 -1.68 -0.93
C THR A 127 13.49 -3.10 -0.87
N VAL A 128 12.71 -4.10 -1.29
CA VAL A 128 13.16 -5.51 -1.25
C VAL A 128 14.28 -5.79 -2.26
N THR A 129 14.23 -5.19 -3.45
CA THR A 129 15.30 -5.31 -4.45
C THR A 129 16.61 -4.72 -3.95
N ARG A 130 16.59 -3.58 -3.24
CA ARG A 130 17.79 -2.97 -2.64
C ARG A 130 18.42 -3.87 -1.58
N LEU A 131 17.61 -4.68 -0.90
CA LEU A 131 18.07 -5.68 0.07
C LEU A 131 18.58 -6.97 -0.60
N GLY A 132 18.63 -7.05 -1.94
CA GLY A 132 19.10 -8.22 -2.67
C GLY A 132 18.18 -9.44 -2.55
N LEU A 133 16.91 -9.24 -2.24
CA LEU A 133 15.91 -10.29 -2.06
C LEU A 133 14.97 -10.39 -3.27
N ALA A 134 14.48 -11.60 -3.54
CA ALA A 134 13.45 -11.81 -4.56
C ALA A 134 12.05 -11.52 -4.02
N VAL A 135 11.19 -10.89 -4.82
CA VAL A 135 9.78 -10.62 -4.45
C VAL A 135 8.85 -11.58 -5.18
N ARG A 136 7.90 -12.15 -4.45
CA ARG A 136 6.73 -12.86 -4.98
C ARG A 136 5.48 -12.15 -4.51
N THR A 137 4.53 -11.95 -5.40
CA THR A 137 3.28 -11.26 -5.10
C THR A 137 2.11 -12.24 -5.12
N SER A 138 1.10 -11.95 -4.29
CA SER A 138 -0.18 -12.64 -4.29
C SER A 138 -1.30 -11.59 -4.21
N PRO A 139 -2.12 -11.42 -5.27
CA PRO A 139 -2.05 -12.14 -6.55
C PRO A 139 -0.80 -11.74 -7.37
N SER A 140 -0.42 -12.59 -8.33
CA SER A 140 0.79 -12.41 -9.14
C SER A 140 0.69 -11.27 -10.16
N ASP A 141 -0.53 -10.86 -10.51
CA ASP A 141 -0.86 -9.78 -11.45
C ASP A 141 -1.12 -8.43 -10.76
N GLY A 142 -0.71 -8.28 -9.50
CA GLY A 142 -0.85 -7.03 -8.77
C GLY A 142 -0.15 -5.87 -9.46
N ALA A 143 -0.83 -4.72 -9.56
CA ALA A 143 -0.27 -3.52 -10.19
C ALA A 143 0.61 -2.72 -9.21
N ALA A 144 1.48 -1.86 -9.75
CA ALA A 144 2.48 -1.14 -8.98
C ALA A 144 1.90 -0.17 -7.92
N ASP A 145 0.65 0.26 -8.09
CA ASP A 145 -0.10 1.12 -7.17
C ASP A 145 -0.88 0.34 -6.10
N TRP A 146 -0.87 -1.00 -6.14
CA TRP A 146 -1.54 -1.82 -5.14
C TRP A 146 -0.81 -1.77 -3.81
N ILE A 147 -1.56 -1.90 -2.72
CA ILE A 147 -1.05 -1.77 -1.37
C ILE A 147 -0.69 -3.15 -0.82
N VAL A 148 0.45 -3.25 -0.14
CA VAL A 148 0.83 -4.46 0.59
C VAL A 148 -0.05 -4.56 1.84
N ARG A 149 -0.93 -5.56 1.89
CA ARG A 149 -1.78 -5.84 3.05
C ARG A 149 -1.07 -6.71 4.09
N LEU A 150 -0.24 -7.62 3.61
CA LEU A 150 0.54 -8.52 4.45
C LEU A 150 1.86 -8.86 3.77
N GLN A 151 2.92 -8.97 4.55
CA GLN A 151 4.22 -9.47 4.09
C GLN A 151 4.58 -10.77 4.81
N ARG A 152 5.37 -11.60 4.13
CA ARG A 152 6.00 -12.79 4.70
C ARG A 152 7.42 -12.91 4.16
N PRO A 153 8.46 -12.97 5.02
CA PRO A 153 8.42 -12.86 6.48
C PRO A 153 7.86 -11.51 7.00
N GLY A 154 7.41 -11.50 8.25
CA GLY A 154 6.84 -10.32 8.93
C GLY A 154 7.88 -9.23 9.16
N ALA A 155 7.46 -8.03 9.56
CA ALA A 155 8.39 -6.96 9.89
C ALA A 155 9.26 -7.36 11.10
N GLY A 156 10.57 -7.19 11.00
CA GLY A 156 11.55 -7.60 12.01
C GLY A 156 12.00 -9.06 11.93
N ASP A 157 11.32 -9.91 11.16
CA ASP A 157 11.78 -11.27 10.88
C ASP A 157 13.05 -11.25 10.00
N TYR A 158 13.84 -12.32 10.03
CA TYR A 158 15.03 -12.44 9.19
C TYR A 158 14.74 -13.24 7.92
N VAL A 159 15.33 -12.81 6.80
CA VAL A 159 15.23 -13.49 5.51
C VAL A 159 16.63 -13.82 5.03
N VAL A 160 16.92 -15.13 4.88
CA VAL A 160 18.15 -15.61 4.25
C VAL A 160 18.20 -15.15 2.79
N PHE A 161 19.38 -14.75 2.31
CA PHE A 161 19.55 -14.42 0.88
C PHE A 161 19.10 -15.58 -0.03
N GLU A 162 18.77 -15.27 -1.29
CA GLU A 162 18.21 -16.20 -2.29
C GLU A 162 16.78 -16.70 -1.99
N ARG A 163 16.24 -16.46 -0.79
CA ARG A 163 14.84 -16.73 -0.47
C ARG A 163 13.95 -15.58 -0.97
N ALA A 164 12.75 -15.96 -1.39
CA ALA A 164 11.76 -15.01 -1.86
C ALA A 164 10.85 -14.53 -0.72
N VAL A 165 10.66 -13.22 -0.64
CA VAL A 165 9.66 -12.56 0.18
C VAL A 165 8.31 -12.65 -0.54
N THR A 166 7.26 -13.01 0.18
CA THR A 166 5.89 -13.03 -0.34
C THR A 166 5.11 -11.83 0.15
N LEU A 167 4.61 -10.99 -0.77
CA LEU A 167 3.75 -9.86 -0.49
C LEU A 167 2.31 -10.19 -0.91
N ILE A 168 1.38 -10.10 0.03
CA ILE A 168 -0.06 -10.18 -0.24
C ILE A 168 -0.58 -8.77 -0.48
N LEU A 169 -1.15 -8.57 -1.66
CA LEU A 169 -1.54 -7.27 -2.17
C LEU A 169 -3.06 -7.06 -2.06
N GLU A 170 -3.44 -5.80 -1.97
CA GLU A 170 -4.80 -5.33 -1.98
C GLU A 170 -4.97 -4.27 -3.06
N LYS A 171 -6.00 -4.44 -3.90
CA LYS A 171 -6.32 -3.50 -4.97
C LYS A 171 -6.82 -2.18 -4.34
N PRO A 172 -6.29 -1.02 -4.76
CA PRO A 172 -6.78 0.25 -4.25
C PRO A 172 -8.24 0.42 -4.69
N VAL A 173 -9.11 0.76 -3.74
CA VAL A 173 -10.51 1.07 -4.03
C VAL A 173 -10.55 2.45 -4.70
N GLN A 174 -10.59 2.47 -6.03
CA GLN A 174 -10.80 3.72 -6.76
C GLN A 174 -12.21 4.24 -6.44
N PRO A 175 -12.36 5.48 -5.96
CA PRO A 175 -13.69 6.04 -5.71
C PRO A 175 -14.43 6.15 -7.05
N VAL A 176 -15.61 5.55 -7.12
CA VAL A 176 -16.49 5.72 -8.29
C VAL A 176 -17.06 7.12 -8.23
N LEU A 177 -16.54 8.00 -9.10
CA LEU A 177 -17.03 9.36 -9.26
C LEU A 177 -18.29 9.38 -10.14
N VAL A 178 -19.26 10.18 -9.74
CA VAL A 178 -20.49 10.45 -10.50
C VAL A 178 -20.66 11.95 -10.67
N PRO A 179 -21.14 12.42 -11.83
CA PRO A 179 -21.41 13.83 -12.05
C PRO A 179 -22.61 14.27 -11.20
N VAL A 180 -22.49 15.42 -10.55
CA VAL A 180 -23.60 16.02 -9.80
C VAL A 180 -24.67 16.51 -10.78
N PRO A 181 -25.93 16.07 -10.64
CA PRO A 181 -27.02 16.53 -11.49
C PRO A 181 -27.32 18.03 -11.28
N ASP A 182 -27.82 18.69 -12.32
CA ASP A 182 -28.32 20.06 -12.23
C ASP A 182 -29.74 20.09 -11.64
N LEU A 183 -29.86 20.67 -10.46
CA LEU A 183 -31.11 20.79 -9.71
C LEU A 183 -31.68 22.21 -9.79
N ILE A 184 -30.96 23.19 -10.37
CA ILE A 184 -31.40 24.58 -10.39
C ILE A 184 -32.73 24.70 -11.15
N GLU A 185 -33.66 25.50 -10.61
CA GLU A 185 -35.05 25.66 -11.09
C GLU A 185 -35.93 24.39 -11.04
N ARG A 186 -35.42 23.24 -10.58
CA ARG A 186 -36.22 22.02 -10.38
C ARG A 186 -37.08 22.10 -9.13
N THR A 187 -38.18 21.36 -9.13
CA THR A 187 -39.04 21.21 -7.96
C THR A 187 -38.34 20.36 -6.88
N GLU A 188 -38.76 20.50 -5.62
CA GLU A 188 -38.20 19.72 -4.49
C GLU A 188 -38.22 18.21 -4.76
N ASP A 189 -39.33 17.70 -5.30
CA ASP A 189 -39.53 16.28 -5.61
C ASP A 189 -38.67 15.81 -6.79
N GLU A 190 -38.59 16.62 -7.86
CA GLU A 190 -37.72 16.32 -9.02
C GLU A 190 -36.24 16.32 -8.62
N ALA A 191 -35.82 17.29 -7.82
CA ALA A 191 -34.44 17.41 -7.36
C ALA A 191 -34.05 16.20 -6.50
N ALA A 192 -34.90 15.77 -5.57
CA ALA A 192 -34.67 14.58 -4.77
C ALA A 192 -34.58 13.30 -5.62
N ALA A 193 -35.40 13.19 -6.67
CA ALA A 193 -35.38 12.06 -7.59
C ALA A 193 -34.07 12.00 -8.40
N LEU A 194 -33.62 13.12 -8.97
CA LEU A 194 -32.39 13.22 -9.75
C LEU A 194 -31.14 12.89 -8.93
N VAL A 195 -31.04 13.41 -7.70
CA VAL A 195 -29.91 13.12 -6.80
C VAL A 195 -29.88 11.66 -6.40
N LYS A 196 -31.05 11.06 -6.14
CA LYS A 196 -31.17 9.64 -5.81
C LYS A 196 -30.81 8.74 -6.99
N ASP A 197 -31.22 9.09 -8.21
CA ASP A 197 -30.89 8.35 -9.44
C ASP A 197 -29.39 8.38 -9.74
N ALA A 198 -28.73 9.52 -9.47
CA ALA A 198 -27.27 9.65 -9.50
C ALA A 198 -26.54 8.88 -8.38
N GLY A 199 -27.28 8.27 -7.44
CA GLY A 199 -26.74 7.52 -6.32
C GLY A 199 -26.13 8.41 -5.22
N LEU A 200 -26.45 9.70 -5.18
CA LEU A 200 -25.95 10.68 -4.23
C LEU A 200 -26.92 10.86 -3.04
N LYS A 201 -26.45 11.50 -1.95
CA LYS A 201 -27.31 11.84 -0.80
C LYS A 201 -27.91 13.22 -1.00
N TYR A 202 -29.23 13.36 -0.81
CA TYR A 202 -29.92 14.65 -0.92
C TYR A 202 -30.12 15.30 0.45
N LYS A 203 -29.84 16.59 0.55
CA LYS A 203 -30.16 17.42 1.72
C LYS A 203 -30.76 18.75 1.27
N GLU A 204 -31.98 19.05 1.68
CA GLU A 204 -32.57 20.36 1.42
C GLU A 204 -32.24 21.38 2.51
N ARG A 205 -32.15 22.66 2.12
CA ARG A 205 -32.09 23.82 3.01
C ARG A 205 -33.13 24.83 2.54
N ILE A 206 -34.19 25.03 3.32
CA ILE A 206 -35.28 25.92 2.95
C ILE A 206 -34.84 27.37 3.26
N LEU A 207 -34.71 28.20 2.22
CA LEU A 207 -34.36 29.62 2.34
C LEU A 207 -35.58 30.50 2.65
N LYS A 208 -36.76 30.09 2.17
CA LYS A 208 -38.01 30.80 2.40
C LYS A 208 -39.15 29.79 2.52
N ASP A 209 -39.86 29.84 3.63
CA ASP A 209 -41.01 28.99 3.90
C ASP A 209 -42.25 29.45 3.11
N GLY A 210 -43.06 28.47 2.73
CA GLY A 210 -44.25 28.63 1.92
C GLY A 210 -45.10 27.36 1.98
N GLN A 211 -46.38 27.48 1.66
CA GLN A 211 -47.35 26.38 1.73
C GLN A 211 -47.42 25.56 0.44
N GLN A 212 -46.77 26.00 -0.63
CA GLN A 212 -46.65 25.27 -1.90
C GLN A 212 -45.19 24.80 -2.12
N PRO A 213 -44.98 23.66 -2.81
CA PRO A 213 -43.66 23.17 -3.17
C PRO A 213 -42.82 24.24 -3.86
N GLY A 214 -41.56 24.37 -3.42
CA GLY A 214 -40.63 25.36 -3.93
C GLY A 214 -39.83 24.91 -5.14
N ARG A 215 -38.95 25.79 -5.59
CA ARG A 215 -37.89 25.49 -6.56
C ARG A 215 -36.52 25.63 -5.91
N VAL A 216 -35.58 24.83 -6.39
CA VAL A 216 -34.17 24.93 -6.01
C VAL A 216 -33.55 26.17 -6.66
N VAL A 217 -32.89 27.00 -5.87
CA VAL A 217 -32.27 28.27 -6.29
C VAL A 217 -30.75 28.17 -6.35
N SER A 218 -30.17 27.33 -5.50
CA SER A 218 -28.75 27.04 -5.49
C SER A 218 -28.51 25.62 -5.00
N GLN A 219 -27.39 25.04 -5.43
CA GLN A 219 -26.97 23.72 -4.98
C GLN A 219 -25.48 23.72 -4.68
N GLN A 220 -25.04 22.78 -3.85
CA GLN A 220 -23.64 22.51 -3.60
C GLN A 220 -23.45 21.01 -3.32
N PRO A 221 -22.55 20.29 -4.03
CA PRO A 221 -21.57 20.75 -5.04
C PRO A 221 -22.18 21.26 -6.37
N GLN A 222 -21.38 21.88 -7.24
CA GLN A 222 -21.89 22.53 -8.46
C GLN A 222 -22.38 21.50 -9.50
N PRO A 223 -23.33 21.87 -10.38
CA PRO A 223 -23.74 21.00 -11.49
C PRO A 223 -22.54 20.53 -12.34
N GLY A 224 -22.48 19.24 -12.65
CA GLY A 224 -21.41 18.65 -13.46
C GLY A 224 -20.12 18.32 -12.70
N GLU A 225 -19.99 18.71 -11.43
CA GLU A 225 -18.84 18.37 -10.59
C GLU A 225 -18.78 16.85 -10.36
N LEU A 226 -17.59 16.25 -10.45
CA LEU A 226 -17.39 14.81 -10.24
C LEU A 226 -17.17 14.54 -8.76
N VAL A 227 -18.10 13.82 -8.14
CA VAL A 227 -18.08 13.54 -6.69
C VAL A 227 -18.29 12.06 -6.40
N GLU A 228 -17.90 11.61 -5.21
CA GLU A 228 -18.09 10.22 -4.82
C GLU A 228 -19.57 9.88 -4.63
N ARG A 229 -19.97 8.62 -4.90
CA ARG A 229 -21.35 8.11 -4.69
C ARG A 229 -21.89 8.22 -3.26
N THR A 230 -21.12 8.68 -2.28
CA THR A 230 -21.63 8.90 -0.92
C THR A 230 -21.75 10.37 -0.52
N THR A 231 -21.42 11.26 -1.45
CA THR A 231 -21.44 12.72 -1.28
C THR A 231 -22.85 13.23 -1.09
N THR A 232 -23.01 14.21 -0.21
CA THR A 232 -24.29 14.88 0.02
C THR A 232 -24.39 16.14 -0.83
N VAL A 233 -25.35 16.15 -1.75
CA VAL A 233 -25.76 17.35 -2.50
C VAL A 233 -26.74 18.12 -1.63
N THR A 234 -26.39 19.36 -1.31
CA THR A 234 -27.22 20.30 -0.57
C THR A 234 -27.94 21.21 -1.55
N ALA A 235 -29.27 21.26 -1.52
CA ALA A 235 -30.08 22.11 -2.38
C ALA A 235 -30.82 23.17 -1.55
N ASP A 236 -30.68 24.43 -1.96
CA ASP A 236 -31.37 25.57 -1.37
C ASP A 236 -32.70 25.78 -2.05
N VAL A 237 -33.78 25.67 -1.29
CA VAL A 237 -35.14 25.69 -1.81
C VAL A 237 -35.87 26.95 -1.39
N ARG A 238 -36.57 27.61 -2.31
CA ARG A 238 -37.51 28.69 -2.01
C ARG A 238 -38.94 28.25 -2.27
N ARG A 239 -39.75 28.17 -1.21
CA ARG A 239 -41.19 27.89 -1.29
C ARG A 239 -42.00 29.15 -1.53
N VAL A 240 -43.19 28.97 -2.09
CA VAL A 240 -44.12 30.06 -2.41
C VAL A 240 -45.19 30.17 -1.31
N PRO A 241 -45.48 31.38 -0.78
CA PRO A 241 -46.59 31.60 0.14
C PRO A 241 -47.93 31.22 -0.49
N ALA A 242 -48.88 30.72 0.31
CA ALA A 242 -50.23 30.49 -0.18
C ALA A 242 -50.85 31.81 -0.68
N PRO A 243 -51.65 31.80 -1.76
CA PRO A 243 -52.44 32.96 -2.13
C PRO A 243 -53.37 33.35 -0.97
N PRO A 244 -53.63 34.66 -0.75
CA PRO A 244 -54.60 35.09 0.25
C PRO A 244 -55.97 34.47 -0.07
N PRO A 245 -56.78 34.11 0.95
CA PRO A 245 -58.07 33.50 0.71
C PRO A 245 -58.96 34.47 -0.09
N THR A 246 -59.24 34.13 -1.35
CA THR A 246 -60.27 34.81 -2.13
C THR A 246 -61.62 34.46 -1.51
N THR A 247 -62.40 35.47 -1.16
CA THR A 247 -63.76 35.33 -0.62
C THR A 247 -64.65 34.63 -1.65
N VAL A 248 -64.84 33.32 -1.53
CA VAL A 248 -65.77 32.56 -2.36
C VAL A 248 -67.11 32.44 -1.63
N VAL A 249 -68.16 32.83 -2.34
CA VAL A 249 -69.60 32.71 -2.02
C VAL A 249 -69.91 31.30 -1.47
N PRO A 250 -70.77 31.14 -0.44
CA PRO A 250 -70.92 29.85 0.25
C PRO A 250 -71.69 28.84 -0.61
N THR A 251 -70.99 27.79 -1.02
CA THR A 251 -71.56 26.52 -1.50
C THR A 251 -71.94 25.66 -0.28
N PRO A 252 -73.06 24.92 -0.30
CA PRO A 252 -73.50 24.12 0.85
C PRO A 252 -72.50 23.02 1.23
N PRO A 253 -72.50 22.55 2.50
CA PRO A 253 -71.42 21.78 3.07
C PRO A 253 -71.35 20.36 2.48
N LEU A 254 -70.16 19.97 2.02
CA LEU A 254 -69.81 18.57 1.79
C LEU A 254 -69.62 17.84 3.14
N PRO A 255 -69.94 16.54 3.22
CA PRO A 255 -69.70 15.73 4.41
C PRO A 255 -68.19 15.68 4.75
N PRO A 256 -67.83 15.53 6.04
CA PRO A 256 -66.44 15.56 6.49
C PRO A 256 -65.63 14.42 5.87
N PRO A 257 -64.36 14.67 5.45
CA PRO A 257 -63.48 13.60 5.01
C PRO A 257 -63.19 12.64 6.18
N VAL A 258 -63.31 11.34 5.93
CA VAL A 258 -62.97 10.29 6.90
C VAL A 258 -61.45 10.30 7.08
N VAL A 259 -60.96 10.86 8.19
CA VAL A 259 -59.54 10.81 8.58
C VAL A 259 -59.22 9.44 9.18
N VAL A 260 -58.31 8.70 8.56
CA VAL A 260 -57.80 7.42 9.09
C VAL A 260 -56.69 7.74 10.09
N ARG A 261 -56.88 7.34 11.34
CA ARG A 261 -55.91 7.49 12.42
C ARG A 261 -55.09 6.21 12.62
N THR A 262 -53.85 6.39 13.07
CA THR A 262 -52.89 5.32 13.32
C THR A 262 -52.12 5.61 14.61
N VAL A 263 -51.58 4.56 15.24
CA VAL A 263 -50.87 4.67 16.51
C VAL A 263 -49.37 4.83 16.25
N VAL A 264 -48.72 5.76 16.96
CA VAL A 264 -47.28 5.99 16.86
C VAL A 264 -46.52 4.84 17.55
N PRO A 265 -45.65 4.09 16.83
CA PRO A 265 -44.86 2.99 17.39
C PRO A 265 -43.77 3.47 18.37
N ASP A 266 -43.29 2.57 19.23
CA ASP A 266 -42.15 2.82 20.12
C ASP A 266 -40.81 2.55 19.43
N LEU A 267 -40.02 3.60 19.28
CA LEU A 267 -38.77 3.67 18.53
C LEU A 267 -37.56 3.95 19.44
N VAL A 268 -37.77 4.35 20.70
CA VAL A 268 -36.67 4.68 21.62
C VAL A 268 -35.85 3.41 21.92
N GLY A 269 -34.52 3.53 21.86
CA GLY A 269 -33.61 2.40 22.03
C GLY A 269 -33.49 1.47 20.82
N ARG A 270 -34.25 1.70 19.74
CA ARG A 270 -34.10 0.96 18.48
C ARG A 270 -33.06 1.59 17.56
N LEU A 271 -32.53 0.77 16.65
CA LEU A 271 -31.66 1.22 15.57
C LEU A 271 -32.46 2.05 14.55
N GLU A 272 -31.85 3.08 13.97
CA GLU A 272 -32.49 3.99 12.99
C GLU A 272 -33.16 3.23 11.83
N SER A 273 -32.54 2.16 11.34
CA SER A 273 -33.10 1.32 10.28
C SER A 273 -34.39 0.60 10.70
N THR A 274 -34.41 0.02 11.91
CA THR A 274 -35.59 -0.66 12.48
C THR A 274 -36.69 0.35 12.82
N ALA A 275 -36.32 1.53 13.33
CA ALA A 275 -37.27 2.59 13.63
C ALA A 275 -37.98 3.10 12.37
N LYS A 276 -37.23 3.30 11.28
CA LYS A 276 -37.78 3.69 9.98
C LYS A 276 -38.78 2.66 9.43
N GLN A 277 -38.50 1.36 9.61
CA GLN A 277 -39.42 0.29 9.23
C GLN A 277 -40.72 0.33 10.05
N ALA A 278 -40.62 0.46 11.37
CA ALA A 278 -41.78 0.50 12.26
C ALA A 278 -42.72 1.68 11.95
N VAL A 279 -42.16 2.88 11.67
CA VAL A 279 -42.92 4.06 11.25
C VAL A 279 -43.58 3.84 9.87
N GLY A 280 -42.89 3.17 8.96
CA GLY A 280 -43.43 2.84 7.63
C GLY A 280 -44.65 1.91 7.69
N VAL A 281 -44.63 0.90 8.58
CA VAL A 281 -45.78 0.00 8.80
C VAL A 281 -47.00 0.76 9.31
N ALA A 282 -46.80 1.76 10.16
CA ALA A 282 -47.86 2.64 10.67
C ALA A 282 -48.35 3.67 9.63
N ARG A 283 -47.82 3.68 8.40
CA ARG A 283 -48.07 4.68 7.35
C ARG A 283 -47.76 6.12 7.78
N LEU A 284 -46.75 6.27 8.64
CA LEU A 284 -46.25 7.57 9.11
C LEU A 284 -44.98 7.97 8.35
N LYS A 285 -44.59 9.24 8.43
CA LYS A 285 -43.36 9.76 7.80
C LYS A 285 -42.23 9.76 8.83
N PHE A 286 -41.03 9.34 8.44
CA PHE A 286 -39.86 9.27 9.33
C PHE A 286 -38.92 10.45 9.10
N GLN A 287 -38.55 11.17 10.16
CA GLN A 287 -37.53 12.23 10.10
C GLN A 287 -36.51 12.02 11.22
N SER A 288 -35.22 11.88 10.88
CA SER A 288 -34.16 11.79 11.87
C SER A 288 -33.40 13.10 12.03
N ARG A 289 -33.06 13.44 13.27
CA ARG A 289 -32.24 14.58 13.67
C ARG A 289 -31.04 14.06 14.45
N VAL A 290 -29.84 14.52 14.12
CA VAL A 290 -28.62 14.14 14.87
C VAL A 290 -28.45 15.11 16.03
N VAL A 291 -28.40 14.60 17.26
CA VAL A 291 -28.42 15.48 18.44
C VAL A 291 -27.19 15.31 19.32
N ARG A 292 -26.52 14.15 19.32
CA ARG A 292 -25.31 13.94 20.14
C ARG A 292 -24.26 13.04 19.47
N PRO A 293 -22.96 13.34 19.64
CA PRO A 293 -21.91 12.35 19.46
C PRO A 293 -22.04 11.28 20.56
N GLY A 294 -21.96 10.00 20.22
CA GLY A 294 -22.13 8.90 21.17
C GLY A 294 -21.49 7.60 20.72
N SER A 295 -21.14 6.75 21.70
CA SER A 295 -20.43 5.47 21.52
C SER A 295 -21.26 4.38 20.82
N ALA A 296 -22.59 4.52 20.77
CA ALA A 296 -23.49 3.64 20.02
C ALA A 296 -24.15 4.42 18.87
N PRO A 297 -23.49 4.57 17.71
CA PRO A 297 -24.04 5.34 16.58
C PRO A 297 -25.29 4.68 16.01
N GLY A 298 -26.29 5.49 15.66
CA GLY A 298 -27.51 5.02 14.99
C GLY A 298 -28.64 4.56 15.91
N ILE A 299 -28.57 4.84 17.22
CA ILE A 299 -29.66 4.54 18.17
C ILE A 299 -30.56 5.76 18.34
N VAL A 300 -31.88 5.53 18.36
CA VAL A 300 -32.88 6.55 18.66
C VAL A 300 -32.92 6.81 20.17
N LEU A 301 -32.63 8.05 20.56
CA LEU A 301 -32.65 8.51 21.95
C LEU A 301 -34.02 9.04 22.37
N ASN A 302 -34.75 9.61 21.41
CA ASN A 302 -36.00 10.30 21.67
C ASN A 302 -36.86 10.28 20.40
N GLN A 303 -38.18 10.32 20.59
CA GLN A 303 -39.14 10.41 19.50
C GLN A 303 -40.25 11.40 19.82
N ARG A 304 -40.78 12.04 18.78
CA ARG A 304 -41.98 12.87 18.84
C ARG A 304 -42.82 12.64 17.59
N PRO A 305 -44.13 12.39 17.68
CA PRO A 305 -44.97 12.24 18.89
C PRO A 305 -44.60 11.03 19.78
N ARG A 306 -45.11 10.98 21.02
CA ARG A 306 -44.78 9.90 21.99
C ARG A 306 -45.32 8.55 21.51
N ALA A 307 -44.67 7.47 21.91
CA ALA A 307 -45.16 6.11 21.65
C ALA A 307 -46.61 5.96 22.16
N GLY A 308 -47.46 5.28 21.39
CA GLY A 308 -48.88 5.07 21.71
C GLY A 308 -49.81 6.23 21.36
N SER A 309 -49.32 7.36 20.84
CA SER A 309 -50.18 8.49 20.45
C SER A 309 -51.00 8.16 19.19
N GLU A 310 -52.27 8.55 19.13
CA GLU A 310 -53.05 8.51 17.89
C GLU A 310 -52.79 9.76 17.06
N VAL A 311 -52.42 9.55 15.80
CA VAL A 311 -52.14 10.62 14.84
C VAL A 311 -52.74 10.28 13.49
N ASP A 312 -52.89 11.29 12.64
CA ASP A 312 -53.38 11.09 11.29
C ASP A 312 -52.30 10.39 10.45
N VAL A 313 -52.72 9.49 9.56
CA VAL A 313 -51.82 8.82 8.61
C VAL A 313 -51.02 9.87 7.81
N GLY A 314 -49.71 9.66 7.66
CA GLY A 314 -48.81 10.62 7.03
C GLY A 314 -48.17 11.65 7.95
N THR A 315 -48.52 11.66 9.25
CA THR A 315 -47.84 12.51 10.26
C THR A 315 -46.35 12.18 10.35
N VAL A 316 -45.52 13.22 10.51
CA VAL A 316 -44.05 13.08 10.65
C VAL A 316 -43.69 12.72 12.08
N VAL A 317 -43.00 11.59 12.26
CA VAL A 317 -42.36 11.19 13.51
C VAL A 317 -40.89 11.61 13.46
N ALA A 318 -40.54 12.61 14.26
CA ALA A 318 -39.19 13.11 14.43
C ALA A 318 -38.45 12.30 15.50
N VAL A 319 -37.26 11.79 15.18
CA VAL A 319 -36.41 11.03 16.11
C VAL A 319 -35.03 11.67 16.27
N ASP A 320 -34.50 11.65 17.49
CA ASP A 320 -33.16 12.11 17.79
C ASP A 320 -32.19 10.91 17.80
N VAL A 321 -31.15 10.92 16.97
CA VAL A 321 -30.17 9.82 16.83
C VAL A 321 -28.75 10.24 17.21
N THR A 322 -27.96 9.26 17.64
CA THR A 322 -26.52 9.39 17.91
C THR A 322 -25.69 9.20 16.63
N ARG A 323 -24.56 9.90 16.50
CA ARG A 323 -23.53 9.63 15.48
C ARG A 323 -22.13 9.53 16.07
N ALA A 324 -21.22 8.91 15.34
CA ALA A 324 -19.79 9.02 15.64
C ALA A 324 -19.34 10.49 15.47
N PRO A 325 -18.43 10.99 16.33
CA PRO A 325 -17.81 12.29 16.13
C PRO A 325 -17.07 12.33 14.79
N LYS A 326 -17.16 13.46 14.08
CA LYS A 326 -16.38 13.66 12.85
C LYS A 326 -14.90 13.72 13.22
N PRO A 327 -13.99 13.07 12.46
CA PRO A 327 -12.56 13.23 12.69
C PRO A 327 -12.18 14.70 12.47
N LYS A 328 -11.37 15.25 13.38
CA LYS A 328 -10.78 16.58 13.24
C LYS A 328 -9.76 16.49 12.11
N LEU A 329 -9.89 17.35 11.11
CA LEU A 329 -8.94 17.45 10.00
C LEU A 329 -7.95 18.57 10.29
N VAL A 330 -6.68 18.32 10.03
CA VAL A 330 -5.58 19.27 10.17
C VAL A 330 -4.81 19.35 8.86
N PRO A 331 -4.31 20.53 8.46
CA PRO A 331 -3.48 20.67 7.27
C PRO A 331 -2.09 20.09 7.51
N VAL A 332 -1.57 19.35 6.53
CA VAL A 332 -0.19 18.84 6.56
C VAL A 332 0.78 20.02 6.42
N PRO A 333 1.75 20.19 7.35
CA PRO A 333 2.75 21.24 7.25
C PRO A 333 3.67 21.06 6.04
N ASP A 334 4.28 22.17 5.58
CA ASP A 334 5.36 22.11 4.59
C ASP A 334 6.69 21.84 5.30
N LEU A 335 7.25 20.68 5.01
CA LEU A 335 8.45 20.10 5.60
C LEU A 335 9.63 20.14 4.65
N LEU A 336 9.46 20.50 3.38
CA LEU A 336 10.54 20.52 2.39
C LEU A 336 11.67 21.47 2.82
N ASN A 337 12.92 21.03 2.62
CA ASN A 337 14.14 21.73 3.02
C ASN A 337 14.31 22.00 4.53
N ARG A 338 13.43 21.45 5.39
CA ARG A 338 13.57 21.56 6.84
C ARG A 338 14.50 20.47 7.38
N SER A 339 15.12 20.75 8.52
CA SER A 339 15.87 19.74 9.29
C SER A 339 14.93 18.70 9.90
N GLU A 340 15.47 17.55 10.32
CA GLU A 340 14.66 16.49 10.95
C GLU A 340 13.94 16.97 12.21
N ASP A 341 14.64 17.68 13.09
CA ASP A 341 14.08 18.19 14.34
C ASP A 341 12.97 19.22 14.08
N GLU A 342 13.16 20.12 13.10
CA GLU A 342 12.15 21.09 12.70
C GLU A 342 10.94 20.43 12.02
N ALA A 343 11.17 19.42 11.18
CA ALA A 343 10.12 18.71 10.48
C ALA A 343 9.27 17.88 11.46
N ARG A 344 9.92 17.17 12.40
CA ARG A 344 9.27 16.43 13.48
C ARG A 344 8.45 17.35 14.36
N GLY A 345 9.03 18.45 14.83
CA GLY A 345 8.33 19.44 15.65
C GLY A 345 7.13 20.07 14.92
N ALA A 346 7.23 20.30 13.62
CA ALA A 346 6.12 20.84 12.82
C ALA A 346 4.97 19.83 12.66
N VAL A 347 5.26 18.54 12.47
CA VAL A 347 4.25 17.46 12.33
C VAL A 347 3.59 17.15 13.67
N GLU A 348 4.36 16.97 14.74
CA GLU A 348 3.83 16.70 16.08
C GLU A 348 3.01 17.90 16.60
N GLY A 349 3.42 19.13 16.27
CA GLY A 349 2.71 20.35 16.64
C GLY A 349 1.29 20.48 16.06
N VAL A 350 0.95 19.72 15.02
CA VAL A 350 -0.40 19.64 14.46
C VAL A 350 -1.13 18.33 14.78
N GLU A 351 -0.67 17.59 15.81
CA GLU A 351 -1.23 16.30 16.23
C GLU A 351 -1.15 15.22 15.13
N LEU A 352 -0.14 15.27 14.27
CA LEU A 352 0.16 14.25 13.25
C LEU A 352 1.33 13.37 13.68
N ILE A 353 1.44 12.18 13.07
CA ILE A 353 2.50 11.21 13.37
C ILE A 353 3.62 11.38 12.36
N PHE A 354 4.85 11.61 12.82
CA PHE A 354 6.03 11.70 11.96
C PHE A 354 6.61 10.31 11.70
N ASP A 355 6.79 9.93 10.44
CA ASP A 355 7.41 8.67 10.04
C ASP A 355 8.55 8.89 9.04
N LEU A 356 9.64 8.16 9.23
CA LEU A 356 10.89 8.33 8.52
C LEU A 356 11.11 7.15 7.56
N ILE A 357 11.12 7.43 6.24
CA ILE A 357 11.60 6.46 5.25
C ILE A 357 13.06 6.81 4.92
N GLY A 358 13.99 6.22 5.67
CA GLY A 358 15.42 6.42 5.51
C GLY A 358 16.15 5.92 6.76
N GLY A 359 17.28 5.23 6.57
CA GLY A 359 17.92 4.40 7.59
C GLY A 359 18.16 5.10 8.94
N ARG A 360 18.03 4.32 10.01
CA ARG A 360 18.27 4.70 11.41
C ARG A 360 19.75 5.01 11.71
N ASP A 361 20.61 5.01 10.69
CA ASP A 361 22.07 4.94 10.84
C ASP A 361 22.79 6.19 10.30
N ALA A 362 22.09 7.31 10.13
CA ALA A 362 22.70 8.54 9.63
C ALA A 362 22.73 9.64 10.71
N SER A 363 23.68 9.52 11.62
CA SER A 363 24.06 10.62 12.52
C SER A 363 24.77 11.72 11.72
N GLY A 364 24.02 12.72 11.24
CA GLY A 364 24.56 13.90 10.55
C GLY A 364 23.61 15.09 10.76
N ARG A 365 24.14 16.21 11.27
CA ARG A 365 23.35 17.36 11.77
C ARG A 365 22.69 18.22 10.68
N ASP A 366 22.96 17.95 9.40
CA ASP A 366 22.63 18.86 8.29
C ASP A 366 21.79 18.22 7.16
N ARG A 367 20.94 17.22 7.47
CA ARG A 367 20.07 16.61 6.46
C ARG A 367 18.73 17.33 6.33
N GLN A 368 18.36 17.63 5.08
CA GLN A 368 17.12 18.31 4.73
C GLN A 368 16.10 17.34 4.13
N VAL A 369 14.82 17.55 4.44
CA VAL A 369 13.70 16.81 3.83
C VAL A 369 13.64 17.13 2.33
N ILE A 370 13.77 16.11 1.49
CA ILE A 370 13.67 16.22 0.02
C ILE A 370 12.30 15.81 -0.51
N SER A 371 11.55 15.04 0.28
CA SER A 371 10.23 14.57 -0.07
C SER A 371 9.38 14.38 1.17
N GLN A 372 8.10 14.69 1.03
CA GLN A 372 7.09 14.42 2.04
C GLN A 372 5.84 13.84 1.38
N GLN A 373 5.14 12.96 2.10
CA GLN A 373 3.84 12.45 1.73
C GLN A 373 3.02 12.24 3.01
N PRO A 374 1.80 12.79 3.14
CA PRO A 374 1.02 13.55 2.16
C PRO A 374 1.56 14.96 1.84
N ARG A 375 1.02 15.60 0.79
CA ARG A 375 1.56 16.88 0.29
C ARG A 375 1.29 18.02 1.27
N ALA A 376 2.16 19.04 1.26
CA ALA A 376 1.94 20.25 2.04
C ALA A 376 0.57 20.87 1.74
N GLY A 377 -0.18 21.25 2.79
CA GLY A 377 -1.52 21.82 2.71
C GLY A 377 -2.66 20.81 2.53
N GLU A 378 -2.37 19.51 2.38
CA GLU A 378 -3.39 18.47 2.32
C GLU A 378 -4.12 18.31 3.67
N LEU A 379 -5.44 18.12 3.67
CA LEU A 379 -6.22 17.98 4.91
C LEU A 379 -6.31 16.50 5.31
N VAL A 380 -5.72 16.15 6.44
CA VAL A 380 -5.68 14.77 6.95
C VAL A 380 -6.30 14.67 8.36
N PRO A 381 -6.82 13.50 8.78
CA PRO A 381 -7.27 13.30 10.15
C PRO A 381 -6.15 13.50 11.17
N THR A 382 -6.46 14.04 12.35
CA THR A 382 -5.54 14.02 13.50
C THR A 382 -5.06 12.61 13.78
N GLY A 383 -3.75 12.44 13.99
CA GLY A 383 -3.09 11.14 14.13
C GLY A 383 -2.75 10.45 12.81
N ALA A 384 -2.92 11.10 11.65
CA ALA A 384 -2.43 10.57 10.38
C ALA A 384 -0.89 10.65 10.30
N THR A 385 -0.29 9.68 9.61
CA THR A 385 1.15 9.59 9.44
C THR A 385 1.63 10.44 8.26
N VAL A 386 2.59 11.32 8.51
CA VAL A 386 3.34 12.07 7.50
C VAL A 386 4.70 11.43 7.35
N THR A 387 4.93 10.89 6.18
CA THR A 387 6.16 10.23 5.80
C THR A 387 7.12 11.23 5.16
N VAL A 388 8.36 11.27 5.62
CA VAL A 388 9.41 12.13 5.05
C VAL A 388 10.64 11.34 4.61
N GLU A 389 11.28 11.83 3.55
CA GLU A 389 12.55 11.33 3.03
C GLU A 389 13.59 12.45 3.10
N PHE A 390 14.81 12.12 3.55
CA PHE A 390 15.93 13.06 3.65
C PHE A 390 16.91 12.84 2.51
N ALA A 391 17.61 13.90 2.11
CA ALA A 391 18.73 13.78 1.19
C ALA A 391 19.72 12.74 1.71
N ALA A 392 20.01 11.72 0.89
CA ALA A 392 21.17 10.87 1.13
C ALA A 392 22.42 11.73 0.95
N ASP A 393 23.38 11.62 1.88
CA ASP A 393 24.71 12.19 1.67
C ASP A 393 25.26 11.59 0.37
N GLU A 394 25.45 12.40 -0.65
CA GLU A 394 26.21 11.98 -1.82
C GLU A 394 27.58 11.55 -1.29
N SER A 395 27.88 10.26 -1.48
CA SER A 395 29.16 9.66 -1.17
C SER A 395 30.30 10.64 -1.44
N ASN A 396 31.09 10.91 -0.41
CA ASN A 396 32.35 11.62 -0.48
C ASN A 396 33.33 10.83 -1.37
N TRP A 397 33.15 10.91 -2.69
CA TRP A 397 34.15 10.46 -3.65
C TRP A 397 35.27 11.49 -3.63
N PRO A 398 36.52 11.10 -3.36
CA PRO A 398 37.63 12.04 -3.41
C PRO A 398 37.70 12.69 -4.79
N SER A 399 37.75 14.03 -4.82
CA SER A 399 37.73 14.87 -6.03
C SER A 399 38.85 14.58 -7.05
N TRP A 400 39.82 13.74 -6.69
CA TRP A 400 40.90 13.27 -7.55
C TRP A 400 40.55 12.05 -8.42
N LEU A 401 39.38 11.42 -8.26
CA LEU A 401 38.94 10.26 -9.08
C LEU A 401 38.17 10.63 -10.36
N VAL A 402 37.65 11.87 -10.47
CA VAL A 402 36.91 12.34 -11.65
C VAL A 402 37.76 12.42 -12.94
N PRO A 403 39.08 12.73 -12.93
CA PRO A 403 39.89 12.73 -14.16
C PRO A 403 40.28 11.33 -14.67
N LEU A 404 40.18 10.27 -13.84
CA LEU A 404 40.66 8.94 -14.21
C LEU A 404 39.66 8.15 -15.07
N LEU A 405 38.38 8.52 -15.06
CA LEU A 405 37.32 7.92 -15.91
C LEU A 405 37.11 8.63 -17.27
N LEU A 406 37.80 9.75 -17.53
CA LEU A 406 37.78 10.44 -18.83
C LEU A 406 39.02 10.18 -19.70
N GLY A 407 39.96 9.34 -19.23
CA GLY A 407 41.24 9.05 -19.89
C GLY A 407 41.30 7.81 -20.80
N THR A 408 40.22 7.02 -20.94
CA THR A 408 40.19 5.79 -21.77
C THR A 408 39.30 5.90 -23.01
N ALA A 409 39.16 7.10 -23.57
CA ALA A 409 38.40 7.35 -24.79
C ALA A 409 39.21 8.03 -25.91
N VAL A 410 40.52 7.76 -26.06
CA VAL A 410 41.26 8.07 -27.29
C VAL A 410 42.39 7.06 -27.50
N LEU A 411 42.12 5.92 -28.14
CA LEU A 411 43.09 5.16 -28.96
C LEU A 411 42.33 4.12 -29.82
N ALA A 412 41.48 4.59 -30.74
CA ALA A 412 41.04 3.80 -31.90
C ALA A 412 40.48 4.71 -33.01
N ALA A 413 41.23 5.74 -33.41
CA ALA A 413 40.96 6.51 -34.62
C ALA A 413 42.26 6.67 -35.40
N GLY A 414 42.54 5.73 -36.30
CA GLY A 414 43.72 5.81 -37.15
C GLY A 414 43.92 4.58 -38.04
N THR A 415 43.09 4.42 -39.08
CA THR A 415 43.51 4.16 -40.48
C THR A 415 42.27 4.02 -41.36
N ILE A 416 42.06 4.99 -42.25
CA ILE A 416 41.14 4.87 -43.39
C ILE A 416 41.88 4.11 -44.48
N SER A 417 41.40 2.93 -44.87
CA SER A 417 41.74 2.33 -46.16
C SER A 417 40.47 2.10 -46.98
N ARG A 418 40.63 2.37 -48.27
CA ARG A 418 39.62 2.63 -49.29
C ARG A 418 39.08 1.34 -49.93
N ILE A 419 37.77 1.36 -50.28
CA ILE A 419 37.15 0.81 -51.51
C ILE A 419 37.01 -0.74 -51.53
N ARG A 420 35.85 -1.37 -51.80
CA ARG A 420 34.99 -1.28 -53.01
C ARG A 420 33.63 -1.95 -52.78
N HIS A 421 32.56 -1.36 -53.30
CA HIS A 421 31.24 -1.99 -53.46
C HIS A 421 31.29 -3.25 -54.35
N ARG A 422 30.49 -4.27 -53.99
CA ARG A 422 29.73 -5.07 -54.96
C ARG A 422 28.32 -5.40 -54.41
N PRO A 423 27.29 -5.45 -55.27
CA PRO A 423 25.88 -5.50 -54.87
C PRO A 423 25.33 -6.94 -54.89
N GLY A 424 24.28 -7.21 -54.11
CA GLY A 424 23.40 -8.35 -54.41
C GLY A 424 22.49 -8.88 -53.30
N ARG A 425 21.19 -8.57 -53.45
CA ARG A 425 19.98 -9.35 -53.11
C ARG A 425 19.47 -9.40 -51.66
N ASP A 426 18.37 -8.66 -51.43
CA ASP A 426 17.26 -9.02 -50.54
C ASP A 426 16.22 -9.87 -51.31
N PRO A 427 15.16 -10.43 -50.68
CA PRO A 427 15.13 -11.26 -49.47
C PRO A 427 14.25 -12.53 -49.69
N LYS A 428 14.25 -13.48 -48.74
CA LYS A 428 13.08 -14.37 -48.55
C LYS A 428 12.83 -14.59 -47.05
N PRO A 429 11.63 -14.26 -46.54
CA PRO A 429 11.25 -14.58 -45.17
C PRO A 429 10.79 -16.04 -45.09
N LYS A 430 11.17 -16.74 -44.03
CA LYS A 430 10.52 -18.01 -43.63
C LYS A 430 9.67 -17.79 -42.37
N PRO A 431 8.54 -18.50 -42.25
CA PRO A 431 7.39 -18.05 -41.49
C PRO A 431 7.46 -18.40 -40.01
N VAL A 432 6.81 -17.54 -39.21
CA VAL A 432 6.47 -17.75 -37.80
C VAL A 432 5.23 -18.66 -37.73
N PRO A 433 5.20 -19.75 -36.94
CA PRO A 433 3.96 -20.46 -36.68
C PRO A 433 3.09 -19.68 -35.69
N GLN A 434 1.89 -19.31 -36.14
CA GLN A 434 0.80 -18.85 -35.28
C GLN A 434 0.16 -20.07 -34.59
N ILE A 435 0.04 -20.05 -33.27
CA ILE A 435 -0.82 -20.98 -32.55
C ILE A 435 -2.18 -20.29 -32.37
N HIS A 436 -3.20 -20.83 -33.03
CA HIS A 436 -4.59 -20.61 -32.66
C HIS A 436 -4.93 -21.57 -31.52
N VAL A 437 -5.39 -21.05 -30.39
CA VAL A 437 -6.15 -21.85 -29.42
C VAL A 437 -7.60 -21.42 -29.53
N ALA A 438 -8.38 -22.22 -30.25
CA ALA A 438 -9.80 -22.33 -30.04
C ALA A 438 -10.01 -23.50 -29.08
N GLU A 439 -10.60 -23.26 -27.90
CA GLU A 439 -11.60 -24.18 -27.36
C GLU A 439 -12.35 -23.60 -26.16
N ARG A 440 -13.66 -23.85 -26.17
CA ARG A 440 -14.66 -23.44 -25.20
C ARG A 440 -14.49 -24.22 -23.89
N LEU A 441 -14.55 -23.52 -22.76
CA LEU A 441 -14.77 -24.14 -21.45
C LEU A 441 -16.28 -24.23 -21.20
N THR A 442 -16.82 -25.44 -21.12
CA THR A 442 -18.13 -25.73 -20.54
C THR A 442 -18.02 -25.79 -19.01
N LEU A 443 -18.81 -24.97 -18.32
CA LEU A 443 -18.95 -24.96 -16.86
C LEU A 443 -19.73 -26.20 -16.40
N GLY A 444 -19.11 -27.06 -15.58
CA GLY A 444 -19.80 -28.10 -14.82
C GLY A 444 -20.48 -27.52 -13.58
N ILE A 445 -21.74 -27.90 -13.34
CA ILE A 445 -22.57 -27.45 -12.21
C ILE A 445 -22.14 -28.20 -10.93
N PRO A 446 -21.79 -27.53 -9.82
CA PRO A 446 -21.55 -28.20 -8.55
C PRO A 446 -22.87 -28.54 -7.84
N GLN A 447 -23.01 -29.79 -7.40
CA GLN A 447 -24.11 -30.24 -6.53
C GLN A 447 -23.75 -29.92 -5.07
N LEU A 448 -24.67 -29.23 -4.36
CA LEU A 448 -24.59 -28.96 -2.92
C LEU A 448 -25.14 -30.16 -2.13
N HIS A 449 -24.46 -30.55 -1.06
CA HIS A 449 -25.07 -31.34 0.01
C HIS A 449 -24.83 -30.63 1.34
N GLU A 450 -25.92 -30.23 2.00
CA GLU A 450 -25.91 -29.67 3.34
C GLU A 450 -25.98 -30.78 4.39
N SER A 451 -25.04 -30.77 5.33
CA SER A 451 -25.19 -31.38 6.64
C SER A 451 -24.43 -30.52 7.65
N GLY A 452 -25.13 -29.92 8.62
CA GLY A 452 -24.51 -29.22 9.76
C GLY A 452 -23.94 -30.19 10.81
N PRO A 453 -23.58 -29.74 12.03
CA PRO A 453 -23.18 -28.40 12.45
C PRO A 453 -21.75 -28.45 13.05
N ALA A 454 -20.71 -28.19 12.25
CA ALA A 454 -19.38 -27.80 12.73
C ALA A 454 -18.56 -27.32 11.53
N HIS A 455 -18.33 -26.01 11.41
CA HIS A 455 -17.63 -25.46 10.26
C HIS A 455 -16.11 -25.74 10.31
N ARG A 456 -15.66 -26.76 9.57
CA ARG A 456 -14.32 -26.82 8.95
C ARG A 456 -14.47 -27.30 7.51
N ILE A 457 -14.26 -26.39 6.54
CA ILE A 457 -14.20 -26.77 5.12
C ILE A 457 -12.77 -27.24 4.82
N ARG A 458 -12.60 -28.53 4.51
CA ARG A 458 -11.39 -29.05 3.85
C ARG A 458 -11.69 -29.18 2.36
N ILE A 459 -10.95 -28.44 1.53
CA ILE A 459 -10.96 -28.64 0.08
C ILE A 459 -9.80 -29.59 -0.23
N ASN A 460 -10.09 -30.85 -0.58
CA ASN A 460 -9.10 -31.75 -1.15
C ASN A 460 -9.21 -31.71 -2.67
N ALA A 461 -8.31 -30.99 -3.34
CA ALA A 461 -8.16 -31.10 -4.78
C ALA A 461 -7.44 -32.42 -5.11
N ARG A 462 -8.16 -33.39 -5.67
CA ARG A 462 -7.58 -34.62 -6.20
C ARG A 462 -7.08 -34.36 -7.62
N LEU A 463 -5.76 -34.38 -7.81
CA LEU A 463 -5.14 -34.29 -9.13
C LEU A 463 -5.00 -35.72 -9.69
N GLU A 464 -5.85 -36.12 -10.64
CA GLU A 464 -5.63 -37.37 -11.37
C GLU A 464 -4.58 -37.12 -12.48
N ARG A 465 -3.38 -37.71 -12.33
CA ARG A 465 -2.40 -37.79 -13.42
C ARG A 465 -2.74 -38.98 -14.31
N GLY A 466 -3.33 -38.74 -15.47
CA GLY A 466 -3.44 -39.74 -16.53
C GLY A 466 -2.08 -39.97 -17.20
N ARG A 467 -1.52 -41.18 -17.07
CA ARG A 467 -0.45 -41.70 -17.93
C ARG A 467 -1.02 -41.97 -19.32
N GLN A 468 -0.37 -41.51 -20.39
CA GLN A 468 -0.65 -41.96 -21.75
C GLN A 468 0.46 -42.91 -22.21
N SER A 469 0.09 -44.16 -22.50
CA SER A 469 0.87 -45.10 -23.29
C SER A 469 0.45 -44.98 -24.75
N LEU A 470 1.43 -44.78 -25.65
CA LEU A 470 1.25 -44.87 -27.09
C LEU A 470 1.00 -46.33 -27.48
N GLN A 471 -0.12 -46.59 -28.16
CA GLN A 471 -0.34 -47.82 -28.89
C GLN A 471 -0.67 -47.45 -30.34
N GLU A 472 0.31 -47.68 -31.19
CA GLU A 472 0.22 -47.51 -32.64
C GLU A 472 -0.62 -48.67 -33.19
N LYS A 473 -1.73 -48.33 -33.86
CA LYS A 473 -2.50 -49.31 -34.63
C LYS A 473 -2.62 -48.80 -36.06
N SER A 474 -1.81 -49.41 -36.92
CA SER A 474 -1.96 -49.39 -38.37
C SER A 474 -3.23 -50.15 -38.71
N ASP A 475 -4.12 -49.57 -39.51
CA ASP A 475 -5.08 -50.33 -40.30
C ASP A 475 -5.27 -49.62 -41.65
N GLU A 476 -4.64 -50.29 -42.62
CA GLU A 476 -4.80 -50.26 -44.06
C GLU A 476 -6.26 -50.59 -44.43
N HIS A 477 -6.89 -49.83 -45.34
CA HIS A 477 -8.05 -50.31 -46.10
C HIS A 477 -7.92 -49.90 -47.56
N GLN A 478 -8.21 -50.88 -48.41
CA GLN A 478 -8.11 -50.96 -49.87
C GLN A 478 -8.84 -49.87 -50.65
#